data_AF-A0A413IRR1-F1
#
_entry.id   AF-A0A413IRR1-F1
#
_cell.length_a   1.000
_cell.length_b   1.000
_cell.length_c   1.000
_cell.angle_alpha   90.00
_cell.angle_beta   90.00
_cell.angle_gamma   90.00
#
_symmetry.space_group_name_H-M   'P 1'
#
loop_
_entity.id
_entity.type
_entity.pdbx_description
1 polymer ?
#
loop_
_entity_poly.entity_id
_entity_poly.type
_entity_poly.pdbx_seq_one_letter_code
_entity_poly.pdbx_strand_id
1 'polypeptide(L)'
;PYQYGANNPVNNIDVNGDSLLLNKTSVAEAMLAIYNGLEDGTNLKMKFNNGVLDPTSIEAHAKVTSDFFLQDLYEIATNEKMVELSVSDKNTFIMNGQIISESFIAPEDYNTSQYGAAFESLLVASGQLTGKVIEGNLGQTLVSGNEAASGKKSTNNNVQIIINKKGTLNHRTVGIAHEFGHVLLYLRGLPFGHSQRGVDSFVYKKNDNMMKRLGYGK
;
A
#
# COMPACT_ATOMS: atom_id res chain seq x y z
N PRO A 1 -35.89 8.59 29.52
CA PRO A 1 -35.34 8.11 28.24
C PRO A 1 -34.21 9.04 27.77
N TYR A 2 -32.96 8.66 28.02
CA TYR A 2 -31.79 9.40 27.56
C TYR A 2 -31.29 8.74 26.27
N GLN A 3 -31.45 9.44 25.14
CA GLN A 3 -30.80 9.08 23.88
C GLN A 3 -29.32 9.47 23.97
N TYR A 4 -28.45 8.46 24.04
CA TYR A 4 -27.03 8.64 23.73
C TYR A 4 -26.89 8.80 22.22
N GLY A 5 -26.54 10.01 21.78
CA GLY A 5 -26.08 10.26 20.41
C GLY A 5 -24.69 9.63 20.22
N ALA A 6 -24.65 8.33 19.94
CA ALA A 6 -23.43 7.64 19.55
C ALA A 6 -23.26 7.74 18.02
N ASN A 7 -22.01 8.00 17.60
CA ASN A 7 -21.52 8.02 16.21
C ASN A 7 -21.99 9.21 15.35
N ASN A 8 -21.41 10.37 15.59
CA ASN A 8 -21.01 11.19 14.45
C ASN A 8 -19.60 10.75 14.07
N PRO A 9 -19.37 10.09 12.90
CA PRO A 9 -18.01 9.84 12.46
C PRO A 9 -17.32 11.20 12.35
N VAL A 10 -16.25 11.40 13.14
CA VAL A 10 -15.37 12.54 12.95
C VAL A 10 -14.68 12.29 11.61
N ASN A 11 -15.21 12.90 10.56
CA ASN A 11 -14.50 13.01 9.30
C ASN A 11 -13.31 13.93 9.56
N ASN A 12 -12.12 13.38 9.74
CA ASN A 12 -10.89 14.16 9.70
C ASN A 12 -10.63 14.57 8.24
N ILE A 13 -11.41 15.52 7.72
CA ILE A 13 -11.05 16.25 6.51
C ILE A 13 -10.03 17.28 6.98
N ASP A 14 -8.75 16.97 6.86
CA ASP A 14 -7.71 17.97 7.07
C ASP A 14 -7.72 18.92 5.87
N VAL A 15 -8.14 20.15 6.12
CA VAL A 15 -8.17 21.25 5.14
C VAL A 15 -6.78 21.62 4.61
N ASN A 16 -5.70 21.15 5.23
CA ASN A 16 -4.31 21.38 4.81
C ASN A 16 -3.71 20.23 3.99
N GLY A 17 -4.44 19.13 3.79
CA GLY A 17 -4.00 18.01 2.97
C GLY A 17 -3.01 17.07 3.67
N ASP A 18 -3.10 16.86 4.98
CA ASP A 18 -2.38 15.79 5.68
C ASP A 18 -3.22 14.50 5.60
N SER A 19 -2.84 13.56 4.73
CA SER A 19 -3.72 12.42 4.38
C SER A 19 -3.17 11.03 4.59
N LEU A 20 -1.92 10.84 5.00
CA LEU A 20 -1.42 9.49 5.31
C LEU A 20 -1.37 9.27 6.83
N LEU A 21 -2.37 8.58 7.38
CA LEU A 21 -2.43 8.18 8.78
C LEU A 21 -1.80 6.80 8.98
N LEU A 22 -0.74 6.72 9.79
CA LEU A 22 -0.21 5.46 10.28
C LEU A 22 -1.06 4.97 11.46
N ASN A 23 -1.62 3.77 11.35
CA ASN A 23 -2.47 3.22 12.40
C ASN A 23 -1.66 3.00 13.69
N LYS A 24 -2.16 3.54 14.80
CA LYS A 24 -1.50 3.63 16.12
C LYS A 24 -0.93 2.31 16.64
N THR A 25 -1.51 1.17 16.27
CA THR A 25 -1.07 -0.15 16.73
C THR A 25 0.09 -0.75 15.93
N SER A 26 0.49 -0.12 14.82
CA SER A 26 1.49 -0.65 13.87
C SER A 26 2.42 0.41 13.29
N VAL A 27 2.53 1.57 13.95
CA VAL A 27 3.30 2.73 13.47
C VAL A 27 4.76 2.37 13.23
N ALA A 28 5.39 1.65 14.15
CA ALA A 28 6.80 1.30 14.03
C ALA A 28 7.07 0.38 12.82
N GLU A 29 6.27 -0.66 12.63
CA GLU A 29 6.42 -1.56 11.48
C GLU A 29 6.12 -0.86 10.15
N ALA A 30 5.11 0.00 10.10
CA ALA A 30 4.78 0.79 8.92
C ALA A 30 5.90 1.78 8.58
N MET A 31 6.42 2.51 9.58
CA MET A 31 7.55 3.43 9.38
C MET A 31 8.79 2.69 8.90
N LEU A 32 9.15 1.55 9.50
CA LEU A 32 10.31 0.77 9.06
C LEU A 32 10.18 0.34 7.61
N ALA A 33 9.01 -0.13 7.18
CA ALA A 33 8.78 -0.53 5.79
C ALA A 33 8.79 0.68 4.83
N ILE A 34 8.27 1.85 5.24
CA ILE A 34 8.36 3.08 4.46
C ILE A 34 9.83 3.50 4.28
N TYR A 35 10.61 3.58 5.36
CA TYR A 35 12.03 3.95 5.28
C TYR A 35 12.84 2.95 4.46
N ASN A 36 12.55 1.65 4.58
CA ASN A 36 13.18 0.60 3.77
C ASN A 36 12.86 0.71 2.28
N GLY A 37 11.75 1.37 1.91
CA GLY A 37 11.36 1.60 0.52
C GLY A 37 12.04 2.80 -0.13
N LEU A 38 12.64 3.71 0.63
CA LEU A 38 13.33 4.87 0.08
C LEU A 38 14.59 4.46 -0.68
N GLU A 39 15.00 5.28 -1.64
CA GLU A 39 16.29 5.11 -2.32
C GLU A 39 17.47 5.18 -1.34
N ASP A 40 18.48 4.33 -1.54
CA ASP A 40 19.68 4.29 -0.70
C ASP A 40 20.35 5.66 -0.59
N GLY A 41 20.73 6.03 0.63
CA GLY A 41 21.33 7.33 0.91
C GLY A 41 20.33 8.49 1.05
N THR A 42 19.02 8.24 0.91
CA THR A 42 17.98 9.23 1.21
C THR A 42 18.06 9.65 2.67
N ASN A 43 18.38 10.93 2.92
CA ASN A 43 18.40 11.52 4.25
C ASN A 43 17.16 12.38 4.46
N LEU A 44 16.09 11.76 4.95
CA LEU A 44 14.79 12.38 5.10
C LEU A 44 14.34 12.33 6.57
N LYS A 45 13.68 13.39 7.03
CA LYS A 45 13.05 13.45 8.36
C LYS A 45 11.55 13.65 8.19
N MET A 46 10.80 12.56 8.23
CA MET A 46 9.34 12.60 8.23
C MET A 46 8.81 13.11 9.57
N LYS A 47 7.88 14.06 9.54
CA LYS A 47 7.15 14.52 10.73
C LYS A 47 5.76 13.91 10.73
N PHE A 48 5.32 13.47 11.91
CA PHE A 48 3.99 12.92 12.10
C PHE A 48 3.25 13.69 13.19
N ASN A 49 2.07 14.19 12.86
CA ASN A 49 1.16 14.87 13.77
C ASN A 49 0.03 13.91 14.11
N ASN A 50 0.00 13.38 15.34
CA ASN A 50 -0.97 12.38 15.79
C ASN A 50 -1.06 11.12 14.90
N GLY A 51 0.07 10.74 14.27
CA GLY A 51 0.17 9.59 13.36
C GLY A 51 -0.07 9.93 11.89
N VAL A 52 -0.51 11.15 11.57
CA VAL A 52 -0.65 11.62 10.18
C VAL A 52 0.66 12.23 9.71
N LEU A 53 1.14 11.83 8.53
CA LEU A 53 2.34 12.39 7.90
C LEU A 53 2.08 13.84 7.48
N ASP A 54 2.88 14.76 7.99
CA ASP A 54 2.96 16.15 7.49
C ASP A 54 3.70 16.14 6.15
N PRO A 55 3.02 16.38 5.01
CA PRO A 55 3.62 16.28 3.69
C PRO A 55 4.69 17.35 3.46
N THR A 56 4.62 18.50 4.16
CA THR A 56 5.65 19.56 4.05
C THR A 56 7.01 19.10 4.57
N SER A 57 7.03 18.08 5.45
CA SER A 57 8.27 17.49 5.96
C SER A 57 9.07 16.72 4.90
N ILE A 58 8.44 16.34 3.79
CA ILE A 58 9.06 15.58 2.69
C ILE A 58 9.00 16.28 1.33
N GLU A 59 8.17 17.31 1.20
CA GLU A 59 7.86 18.03 -0.05
C GLU A 59 9.09 18.42 -0.87
N ALA A 60 10.08 19.08 -0.23
CA ALA A 60 11.25 19.59 -0.94
C ALA A 60 12.07 18.47 -1.60
N HIS A 61 12.11 17.27 -0.99
CA HIS A 61 12.79 16.11 -1.54
C HIS A 61 11.93 15.42 -2.59
N ALA A 62 10.64 15.22 -2.31
CA ALA A 62 9.70 14.58 -3.22
C ALA A 62 9.55 15.31 -4.56
N LYS A 63 9.63 16.64 -4.58
CA LYS A 63 9.48 17.45 -5.81
C LYS A 63 10.69 17.45 -6.73
N VAL A 64 11.87 17.07 -6.25
CA VAL A 64 13.13 17.14 -7.04
C VAL A 64 13.81 15.79 -7.22
N THR A 65 13.33 14.74 -6.55
CA THR A 65 13.86 13.38 -6.67
C THR A 65 13.28 12.64 -7.89
N SER A 66 14.00 11.62 -8.36
CA SER A 66 13.47 10.57 -9.25
C SER A 66 12.98 9.33 -8.49
N ASP A 67 13.06 9.32 -7.17
CA ASP A 67 12.58 8.23 -6.34
C ASP A 67 11.05 8.11 -6.43
N PHE A 68 10.60 7.15 -7.23
CA PHE A 68 9.17 6.88 -7.44
C PHE A 68 8.42 6.63 -6.13
N PHE A 69 9.05 5.98 -5.15
CA PHE A 69 8.39 5.61 -3.89
C PHE A 69 8.16 6.84 -3.01
N LEU A 70 9.14 7.75 -2.96
CA LEU A 70 9.00 9.03 -2.24
C LEU A 70 7.99 9.96 -2.94
N GLN A 71 7.96 9.97 -4.27
CA GLN A 71 6.94 10.71 -5.04
C GLN A 71 5.53 10.18 -4.75
N ASP A 72 5.34 8.87 -4.76
CA ASP A 72 4.06 8.21 -4.45
C ASP A 72 3.60 8.51 -3.03
N LEU A 73 4.53 8.39 -2.06
CA LEU A 73 4.27 8.72 -0.66
C LEU A 73 3.80 10.16 -0.49
N TYR A 74 4.47 11.11 -1.16
CA TYR A 74 4.11 12.52 -1.10
C TYR A 74 2.76 12.80 -1.76
N GLU A 75 2.50 12.24 -2.94
CA GLU A 75 1.20 12.42 -3.62
C GLU A 75 0.04 11.93 -2.76
N ILE A 76 0.17 10.75 -2.15
CA ILE A 76 -0.83 10.23 -1.21
C ILE A 76 -0.96 11.14 0.01
N ALA A 77 0.17 11.53 0.59
CA ALA A 77 0.20 12.34 1.80
C ALA A 77 -0.43 13.72 1.62
N THR A 78 -0.37 14.31 0.41
CA THR A 78 -0.95 15.62 0.05
C THR A 78 -2.40 15.60 -0.41
N ASN A 79 -3.03 14.43 -0.49
CA ASN A 79 -4.39 14.33 -0.99
C ASN A 79 -5.41 14.91 0.02
N GLU A 80 -6.64 15.19 -0.40
CA GLU A 80 -7.74 15.57 0.51
C GLU A 80 -8.39 14.35 1.18
N LYS A 81 -8.28 13.17 0.56
CA LYS A 81 -8.83 11.93 1.09
C LYS A 81 -7.82 11.25 2.00
N MET A 82 -8.24 11.02 3.24
CA MET A 82 -7.48 10.27 4.22
C MET A 82 -7.25 8.82 3.79
N VAL A 83 -5.99 8.40 3.87
CA VAL A 83 -5.47 7.05 3.66
C VAL A 83 -4.87 6.55 4.96
N GLU A 84 -5.37 5.42 5.45
CA GLU A 84 -4.89 4.76 6.66
C GLU A 84 -3.98 3.60 6.28
N LEU A 85 -2.71 3.65 6.69
CA LEU A 85 -1.77 2.54 6.52
C LEU A 85 -1.61 1.78 7.83
N SER A 86 -1.79 0.46 7.76
CA SER A 86 -1.62 -0.44 8.90
C SER A 86 -0.83 -1.69 8.52
N VAL A 87 -0.16 -2.30 9.51
CA VAL A 87 0.47 -3.61 9.38
C VAL A 87 -0.24 -4.59 10.33
N SER A 88 -0.86 -5.62 9.80
CA SER A 88 -1.75 -6.53 10.54
C SER A 88 -1.57 -7.98 10.11
N ASP A 89 -1.79 -8.92 11.02
CA ASP A 89 -1.87 -10.36 10.71
C ASP A 89 -3.23 -10.76 10.12
N LYS A 90 -4.19 -9.83 10.14
CA LYS A 90 -5.54 -10.00 9.60
C LYS A 90 -5.90 -8.93 8.57
N ASN A 91 -6.53 -9.36 7.49
CA ASN A 91 -7.24 -8.52 6.55
C ASN A 91 -8.66 -8.29 7.07
N THR A 92 -8.98 -7.06 7.46
CA THR A 92 -10.29 -6.70 8.02
C THR A 92 -11.01 -5.73 7.10
N PHE A 93 -12.22 -6.08 6.66
CA PHE A 93 -12.97 -5.35 5.65
C PHE A 93 -14.47 -5.50 5.86
N ILE A 94 -15.27 -4.63 5.24
CA ILE A 94 -16.72 -4.82 5.15
C ILE A 94 -17.05 -5.56 3.86
N MET A 95 -17.90 -6.58 3.95
CA MET A 95 -18.51 -7.26 2.80
C MET A 95 -19.94 -7.64 3.16
N ASN A 96 -20.89 -7.41 2.26
CA ASN A 96 -22.33 -7.67 2.51
C ASN A 96 -22.87 -7.04 3.81
N GLY A 97 -22.35 -5.87 4.18
CA GLY A 97 -22.76 -5.12 5.38
C GLY A 97 -22.19 -5.66 6.70
N GLN A 98 -21.31 -6.67 6.66
CA GLN A 98 -20.67 -7.25 7.83
C GLN A 98 -19.17 -6.97 7.85
N ILE A 99 -18.61 -6.78 9.04
CA ILE A 99 -17.15 -6.74 9.24
C ILE A 99 -16.64 -8.17 9.24
N ILE A 100 -15.77 -8.47 8.29
CA ILE A 100 -15.08 -9.75 8.15
C ILE A 100 -13.60 -9.53 8.49
N SER A 101 -13.00 -10.47 9.19
CA SER A 101 -11.58 -10.44 9.55
C SER A 101 -10.95 -11.80 9.25
N GLU A 102 -10.15 -11.85 8.19
CA GLU A 102 -9.48 -13.05 7.70
C GLU A 102 -8.00 -13.01 8.05
N SER A 103 -7.41 -14.13 8.46
CA SER A 103 -5.97 -14.18 8.69
C SER A 103 -5.22 -14.14 7.35
N PHE A 104 -4.19 -13.32 7.26
CA PHE A 104 -3.25 -13.41 6.15
C PHE A 104 -2.50 -14.74 6.18
N ILE A 105 -2.07 -15.20 5.00
CA ILE A 105 -1.08 -16.27 4.86
C ILE A 105 0.30 -15.60 4.75
N ALA A 106 1.35 -16.22 5.30
CA ALA A 106 2.69 -15.68 5.19
C ALA A 106 3.13 -15.69 3.70
N PRO A 107 3.60 -14.56 3.15
CA PRO A 107 4.22 -14.56 1.84
C PRO A 107 5.62 -15.17 1.92
N GLU A 108 6.14 -15.62 0.78
CA GLU A 108 7.42 -16.32 0.72
C GLU A 108 8.34 -15.77 -0.38
N ASP A 109 9.63 -15.90 -0.13
CA ASP A 109 10.65 -15.72 -1.16
C ASP A 109 10.76 -17.05 -1.92
N TYR A 110 10.68 -17.02 -3.25
CA TYR A 110 10.96 -18.19 -4.07
C TYR A 110 11.89 -17.84 -5.23
N ASN A 111 12.46 -18.87 -5.86
CA ASN A 111 13.29 -18.69 -7.05
C ASN A 111 12.59 -19.31 -8.27
N THR A 112 12.35 -18.52 -9.31
CA THR A 112 11.66 -18.97 -10.52
C THR A 112 12.35 -20.16 -11.18
N SER A 113 13.66 -20.30 -11.00
CA SER A 113 14.43 -21.42 -11.53
C SER A 113 13.99 -22.78 -10.98
N GLN A 114 13.31 -22.81 -9.83
CA GLN A 114 12.75 -24.03 -9.23
C GLN A 114 11.66 -24.66 -10.10
N TYR A 115 11.02 -23.88 -10.98
CA TYR A 115 9.98 -24.32 -11.90
C TYR A 115 10.50 -24.60 -13.32
N GLY A 116 11.81 -24.47 -13.54
CA GLY A 116 12.50 -24.81 -14.79
C GLY A 116 12.47 -23.72 -15.87
N ALA A 117 13.33 -23.90 -16.88
CA ALA A 117 13.59 -22.89 -17.92
C ALA A 117 12.37 -22.54 -18.79
N ALA A 118 11.45 -23.49 -18.98
CA ALA A 118 10.22 -23.23 -19.73
C ALA A 118 9.31 -22.22 -19.00
N PHE A 119 9.21 -22.33 -17.67
CA PHE A 119 8.47 -21.38 -16.85
C PHE A 119 9.13 -19.99 -16.87
N GLU A 120 10.45 -19.92 -16.69
CA GLU A 120 11.18 -18.64 -16.77
C GLU A 120 11.04 -17.99 -18.16
N SER A 121 11.02 -18.77 -19.24
CA SER A 121 10.80 -18.25 -20.59
C SER A 121 9.40 -17.63 -20.75
N LEU A 122 8.39 -18.20 -20.10
CA LEU A 122 7.03 -17.64 -20.07
C LEU A 122 6.98 -16.32 -19.28
N LEU A 123 7.65 -16.26 -18.13
CA LEU A 123 7.74 -15.03 -17.33
C LEU A 123 8.44 -13.90 -18.13
N VAL A 124 9.55 -14.20 -18.79
CA VAL A 124 10.25 -13.22 -19.64
C VAL A 124 9.35 -12.75 -20.78
N ALA A 125 8.62 -13.67 -21.42
CA ALA A 125 7.69 -13.32 -22.50
C ALA A 125 6.50 -12.47 -22.04
N SER A 126 6.08 -12.61 -20.77
CA SER A 126 5.04 -11.77 -20.16
C SER A 126 5.59 -10.48 -19.52
N GLY A 127 6.91 -10.26 -19.56
CA GLY A 127 7.57 -9.09 -18.98
C GLY A 127 7.67 -9.14 -17.45
N GLN A 128 7.52 -10.32 -16.84
CA GLN A 128 7.64 -10.55 -15.40
C GLN A 128 9.09 -10.81 -14.97
N LEU A 129 9.38 -10.56 -13.70
CA LEU A 129 10.70 -10.78 -13.11
C LEU A 129 11.06 -12.26 -13.01
N THR A 130 12.34 -12.56 -13.18
CA THR A 130 12.90 -13.90 -12.97
C THR A 130 13.92 -13.92 -11.83
N GLY A 131 14.40 -15.10 -11.44
CA GLY A 131 15.30 -15.29 -10.30
C GLY A 131 14.56 -15.28 -8.96
N LYS A 132 15.16 -14.64 -7.95
CA LYS A 132 14.56 -14.57 -6.61
C LYS A 132 13.45 -13.52 -6.58
N VAL A 133 12.22 -13.92 -6.33
CA VAL A 133 11.02 -13.04 -6.30
C VAL A 133 10.20 -13.30 -5.03
N ILE A 134 9.15 -12.51 -4.80
CA ILE A 134 8.23 -12.66 -3.66
C ILE A 134 6.88 -13.13 -4.17
N GLU A 135 6.28 -14.10 -3.50
CA GLU A 135 4.93 -14.60 -3.78
C GLU A 135 4.01 -14.44 -2.57
N GLY A 136 2.72 -14.31 -2.86
CA GLY A 136 1.64 -14.31 -1.87
C GLY A 136 0.95 -12.96 -1.76
N ASN A 137 -0.02 -12.90 -0.85
CA ASN A 137 -0.75 -11.66 -0.58
C ASN A 137 0.10 -10.74 0.33
N LEU A 138 0.57 -9.62 -0.22
CA LEU A 138 1.41 -8.66 0.51
C LEU A 138 0.61 -7.59 1.25
N GLY A 139 -0.65 -7.38 0.85
CA GLY A 139 -1.53 -6.39 1.44
C GLY A 139 -2.88 -6.30 0.75
N GLN A 140 -3.65 -5.32 1.17
CA GLN A 140 -4.96 -5.02 0.60
C GLN A 140 -5.26 -3.53 0.74
N THR A 141 -5.59 -2.90 -0.38
CA THR A 141 -6.27 -1.61 -0.43
C THR A 141 -7.78 -1.81 -0.37
N LEU A 142 -8.44 -1.03 0.48
CA LEU A 142 -9.88 -1.01 0.69
C LEU A 142 -10.36 0.44 0.59
N VAL A 143 -11.38 0.69 -0.21
CA VAL A 143 -11.98 2.03 -0.37
C VAL A 143 -13.37 2.06 0.25
N SER A 144 -13.82 3.25 0.64
CA SER A 144 -15.18 3.46 1.13
C SER A 144 -16.16 3.35 -0.03
N GLY A 145 -17.18 2.50 0.09
CA GLY A 145 -18.21 2.34 -0.94
C GLY A 145 -18.14 1.01 -1.72
N ASN A 146 -19.02 0.83 -2.71
CA ASN A 146 -19.17 -0.43 -3.46
C ASN A 146 -18.33 -0.45 -4.75
N GLU A 147 -17.19 0.23 -4.75
CA GLU A 147 -16.44 0.55 -5.98
C GLU A 147 -15.43 -0.54 -6.38
N ALA A 148 -15.05 -1.41 -5.45
CA ALA A 148 -14.13 -2.51 -5.72
C ALA A 148 -14.87 -3.74 -6.26
N ALA A 149 -14.34 -4.36 -7.32
CA ALA A 149 -14.89 -5.59 -7.92
C ALA A 149 -14.95 -6.77 -6.94
N SER A 150 -14.09 -6.78 -5.91
CA SER A 150 -14.07 -7.80 -4.87
C SER A 150 -15.26 -7.73 -3.90
N GLY A 151 -16.02 -6.62 -3.91
CA GLY A 151 -17.07 -6.33 -2.93
C GLY A 151 -16.55 -6.01 -1.52
N LYS A 152 -15.23 -6.05 -1.30
CA LYS A 152 -14.58 -5.69 -0.04
C LYS A 152 -14.46 -4.18 0.08
N LYS A 153 -14.75 -3.64 1.25
CA LYS A 153 -14.75 -2.19 1.54
C LYS A 153 -13.95 -1.88 2.78
N SER A 154 -13.54 -0.63 2.91
CA SER A 154 -12.99 -0.11 4.14
C SER A 154 -14.00 -0.24 5.29
N THR A 155 -13.48 -0.30 6.51
CA THR A 155 -14.26 -0.39 7.76
C THR A 155 -14.76 0.96 8.25
N ASN A 156 -14.29 2.05 7.63
CA ASN A 156 -14.69 3.43 7.88
C ASN A 156 -14.74 4.21 6.55
N ASN A 157 -14.87 5.53 6.62
CA ASN A 157 -14.98 6.39 5.44
C ASN A 157 -13.63 6.69 4.75
N ASN A 158 -12.51 6.19 5.27
CA ASN A 158 -11.18 6.43 4.74
C ASN A 158 -10.77 5.31 3.79
N VAL A 159 -9.79 5.59 2.92
CA VAL A 159 -9.08 4.52 2.21
C VAL A 159 -8.21 3.80 3.23
N GLN A 160 -8.20 2.47 3.23
CA GLN A 160 -7.39 1.66 4.15
C GLN A 160 -6.43 0.78 3.36
N ILE A 161 -5.16 0.84 3.72
CA ILE A 161 -4.12 -0.10 3.30
C ILE A 161 -3.81 -0.99 4.51
N ILE A 162 -3.97 -2.29 4.32
CA ILE A 162 -3.61 -3.30 5.32
C ILE A 162 -2.47 -4.14 4.76
N ILE A 163 -1.27 -3.97 5.29
CA ILE A 163 -0.08 -4.70 4.89
C ILE A 163 0.06 -5.96 5.74
N ASN A 164 0.44 -7.06 5.09
CA ASN A 164 0.56 -8.36 5.72
C ASN A 164 1.74 -8.42 6.71
N LYS A 165 1.43 -8.47 8.02
CA LYS A 165 2.41 -8.55 9.11
C LYS A 165 3.26 -9.81 9.08
N LYS A 166 2.74 -10.91 8.51
CA LYS A 166 3.42 -12.21 8.50
C LYS A 166 4.61 -12.26 7.53
N GLY A 167 4.75 -11.29 6.64
CA GLY A 167 5.90 -11.17 5.75
C GLY A 167 7.15 -10.62 6.45
N THR A 168 8.27 -10.64 5.73
CA THR A 168 9.52 -9.95 6.10
C THR A 168 9.39 -8.43 5.92
N LEU A 169 10.43 -7.67 6.29
CA LEU A 169 10.48 -6.23 6.01
C LEU A 169 10.38 -5.93 4.50
N ASN A 170 11.06 -6.74 3.68
CA ASN A 170 11.02 -6.58 2.22
C ASN A 170 9.64 -6.89 1.66
N HIS A 171 8.99 -7.96 2.14
CA HIS A 171 7.61 -8.28 1.76
C HIS A 171 6.66 -7.12 2.05
N ARG A 172 6.76 -6.53 3.24
CA ARG A 172 5.93 -5.36 3.61
C ARG A 172 6.23 -4.14 2.75
N THR A 173 7.50 -3.89 2.44
CA THR A 173 7.92 -2.74 1.63
C THR A 173 7.42 -2.85 0.20
N VAL A 174 7.56 -4.02 -0.43
CA VAL A 174 7.00 -4.31 -1.75
C VAL A 174 5.48 -4.23 -1.72
N GLY A 175 4.84 -4.76 -0.67
CA GLY A 175 3.41 -4.63 -0.44
C GLY A 175 2.94 -3.17 -0.40
N ILE A 176 3.65 -2.29 0.31
CA ILE A 176 3.31 -0.85 0.33
C ILE A 176 3.40 -0.25 -1.08
N ALA A 177 4.46 -0.54 -1.85
CA ALA A 177 4.59 -0.02 -3.21
C ALA A 177 3.47 -0.50 -4.13
N HIS A 178 3.05 -1.77 -3.99
CA HIS A 178 1.91 -2.35 -4.71
C HIS A 178 0.60 -1.65 -4.32
N GLU A 179 0.29 -1.56 -3.03
CA GLU A 179 -0.94 -0.94 -2.55
C GLU A 179 -1.00 0.56 -2.82
N PHE A 180 0.13 1.27 -2.79
CA PHE A 180 0.20 2.66 -3.23
C PHE A 180 -0.20 2.81 -4.69
N GLY A 181 0.14 1.85 -5.55
CA GLY A 181 -0.33 1.81 -6.93
C GLY A 181 -1.86 1.84 -7.04
N HIS A 182 -2.55 1.01 -6.24
CA HIS A 182 -4.00 1.01 -6.18
C HIS A 182 -4.56 2.33 -5.64
N VAL A 183 -4.00 2.84 -4.54
CA VAL A 183 -4.44 4.10 -3.93
C VAL A 183 -4.27 5.28 -4.88
N LEU A 184 -3.12 5.43 -5.55
CA LEU A 184 -2.89 6.52 -6.49
C LEU A 184 -3.90 6.51 -7.64
N LEU A 185 -4.21 5.34 -8.20
CA LEU A 185 -5.24 5.22 -9.23
C LEU A 185 -6.61 5.66 -8.71
N TYR A 186 -6.99 5.21 -7.51
CA TYR A 186 -8.24 5.62 -6.86
C TYR A 186 -8.31 7.13 -6.61
N LEU A 187 -7.26 7.72 -6.05
CA LEU A 187 -7.18 9.16 -5.76
C LEU A 187 -7.22 10.02 -7.03
N ARG A 188 -6.80 9.47 -8.18
CA ARG A 188 -6.88 10.12 -9.50
C ARG A 188 -8.22 9.87 -10.22
N GLY A 189 -9.17 9.17 -9.61
CA GLY A 189 -10.46 8.83 -10.23
C GLY A 189 -10.35 7.82 -11.38
N LEU A 190 -9.31 6.99 -11.37
CA LEU A 190 -9.06 5.96 -12.38
C LEU A 190 -9.48 4.57 -11.87
N PRO A 191 -9.69 3.58 -12.78
CA PRO A 191 -9.81 2.19 -12.37
C PRO A 191 -8.61 1.78 -11.51
N PHE A 192 -8.87 1.06 -10.42
CA PHE A 192 -7.87 0.73 -9.41
C PHE A 192 -7.90 -0.75 -8.99
N GLY A 193 -8.86 -1.55 -9.43
CA GLY A 193 -8.92 -2.98 -9.14
C GLY A 193 -8.13 -3.80 -10.17
N HIS A 194 -7.52 -4.91 -9.73
CA HIS A 194 -6.86 -5.84 -10.64
C HIS A 194 -7.77 -6.28 -11.80
N SER A 195 -7.16 -6.62 -12.95
CA SER A 195 -7.84 -6.96 -14.21
C SER A 195 -8.63 -5.82 -14.88
N GLN A 196 -8.76 -4.66 -14.25
CA GLN A 196 -9.26 -3.46 -14.92
C GLN A 196 -8.17 -2.90 -15.86
N ARG A 197 -8.60 -2.27 -16.96
CA ARG A 197 -7.70 -1.79 -18.02
C ARG A 197 -6.60 -0.89 -17.45
N GLY A 198 -5.34 -1.30 -17.62
CA GLY A 198 -4.16 -0.52 -17.25
C GLY A 198 -3.74 -0.61 -15.77
N VAL A 199 -4.57 -1.18 -14.90
CA VAL A 199 -4.27 -1.28 -13.45
C VAL A 199 -3.09 -2.19 -13.20
N ASP A 200 -3.14 -3.42 -13.72
CA ASP A 200 -2.10 -4.41 -13.47
C ASP A 200 -0.73 -3.90 -13.94
N SER A 201 -0.67 -3.28 -15.13
CA SER A 201 0.58 -2.70 -15.63
C SER A 201 1.12 -1.58 -14.74
N PHE A 202 0.26 -0.71 -14.21
CA PHE A 202 0.68 0.39 -13.33
C PHE A 202 1.16 -0.10 -11.96
N VAL A 203 0.38 -0.99 -11.35
CA VAL A 203 0.63 -1.53 -10.01
C VAL A 203 1.84 -2.47 -10.01
N TYR A 204 1.90 -3.44 -10.93
CA TYR A 204 3.03 -4.36 -11.00
C TYR A 204 4.33 -3.66 -11.38
N LYS A 205 4.29 -2.57 -12.17
CA LYS A 205 5.50 -1.78 -12.41
C LYS A 205 6.08 -1.18 -11.12
N LYS A 206 5.25 -0.70 -10.20
CA LYS A 206 5.70 -0.18 -8.89
C LYS A 206 6.22 -1.31 -8.00
N ASN A 207 5.49 -2.42 -7.95
CA ASN A 207 5.91 -3.66 -7.28
C ASN A 207 7.30 -4.10 -7.75
N ASP A 208 7.49 -4.22 -9.06
CA ASP A 208 8.71 -4.75 -9.68
C ASP A 208 9.90 -3.80 -9.50
N ASN A 209 9.66 -2.49 -9.60
CA ASN A 209 10.68 -1.50 -9.28
C ASN A 209 11.14 -1.60 -7.82
N MET A 210 10.19 -1.82 -6.89
CA MET A 210 10.53 -1.99 -5.47
C MET A 210 11.25 -3.32 -5.22
N MET A 211 10.82 -4.41 -5.85
CA MET A 211 11.51 -5.70 -5.81
C MET A 211 12.97 -5.55 -6.25
N LYS A 212 13.21 -4.93 -7.42
CA LYS A 212 14.56 -4.66 -7.93
C LYS A 212 15.39 -3.81 -6.98
N ARG A 213 14.82 -2.75 -6.41
CA ARG A 213 15.49 -1.91 -5.40
C ARG A 213 15.96 -2.73 -4.21
N LEU A 214 15.19 -3.72 -3.78
CA LEU A 214 15.49 -4.57 -2.63
C LEU A 214 16.30 -5.83 -3.00
N GLY A 215 16.85 -5.91 -4.20
CA GLY A 215 17.70 -7.02 -4.65
C GLY A 215 16.95 -8.28 -5.09
N TYR A 216 15.66 -8.17 -5.38
CA TYR A 216 14.84 -9.22 -5.99
C TYR A 216 14.71 -9.01 -7.49
N GLY A 217 14.45 -10.09 -8.20
CA GLY A 217 14.22 -10.06 -9.64
C GLY A 217 15.49 -9.84 -10.46
N LYS A 218 15.49 -10.43 -11.65
CA LYS A 218 16.36 -10.13 -12.78
C LYS A 218 15.49 -9.66 -13.92
#